data_AF-A0A3C1FE24-F1
#
_entry.id   AF-A0A3C1FE24-F1
#
_cell.length_a   1.000
_cell.length_b   1.000
_cell.length_c   1.000
_cell.angle_alpha   90.00
_cell.angle_beta   90.00
_cell.angle_gamma   90.00
#
_symmetry.space_group_name_H-M   'P 1'
#
loop_
_entity.id
_entity.type
_entity.pdbx_description
1 polymer ?
#
loop_
_entity_poly.entity_id
_entity_poly.type
_entity_poly.pdbx_seq_one_letter_code
_entity_poly.pdbx_strand_id
1 'polypeptide(L)'
;MILTLAAVAAHKGIRFEKIEVYTSMELALATGGNTRTAFKSRIVIEGQLTPRERAILLNSAQHCDVHKIIRGEVTLDNELLVSDAP
;
A
#
# COMPACT_ATOMS: atom_id res chain seq x y z
N MET A 1 0.01 3.63 -1.26
CA MET A 1 -1.41 3.46 -1.66
C MET A 1 -2.23 4.74 -1.56
N ILE A 2 -2.27 5.45 -0.43
CA ILE A 2 -3.08 6.68 -0.26
C ILE A 2 -2.73 7.74 -1.31
N LEU A 3 -1.43 8.02 -1.53
CA LEU A 3 -0.99 9.02 -2.52
C LEU A 3 -1.46 8.68 -3.94
N THR A 4 -1.37 7.41 -4.34
CA THR A 4 -1.84 6.93 -5.65
C THR A 4 -3.34 7.14 -5.81
N LEU A 5 -4.12 6.80 -4.78
CA LEU A 5 -5.58 6.98 -4.79
C LEU A 5 -5.98 8.45 -4.88
N ALA A 6 -5.35 9.31 -4.09
CA ALA A 6 -5.59 10.76 -4.09
C ALA A 6 -5.25 11.37 -5.47
N ALA A 7 -4.10 11.00 -6.04
CA ALA A 7 -3.67 11.50 -7.36
C ALA A 7 -4.63 11.07 -8.48
N VAL A 8 -5.05 9.80 -8.50
CA VAL A 8 -6.01 9.31 -9.50
C VAL A 8 -7.37 9.98 -9.33
N ALA A 9 -7.85 10.12 -8.10
CA ALA A 9 -9.12 10.78 -7.82
C ALA A 9 -9.11 12.24 -8.32
N ALA A 10 -8.05 13.00 -8.01
CA ALA A 10 -7.89 14.37 -8.49
C ALA A 10 -7.86 14.44 -10.02
N HIS A 11 -7.08 13.59 -10.67
CA HIS A 11 -6.98 13.56 -12.14
C HIS A 11 -8.28 13.15 -12.83
N LYS A 12 -9.10 12.30 -12.20
CA LYS A 12 -10.36 11.80 -12.75
C LYS A 12 -11.59 12.58 -12.28
N GLY A 13 -11.41 13.62 -11.47
CA GLY A 13 -12.52 14.42 -10.93
C GLY A 13 -13.39 13.68 -9.92
N ILE A 14 -12.86 12.63 -9.28
CA ILE A 14 -13.59 11.81 -8.30
C ILE A 14 -13.53 12.50 -6.95
N ARG A 15 -14.70 12.79 -6.37
CA ARG A 15 -14.81 13.40 -5.04
C ARG A 15 -14.96 12.32 -3.97
N PHE A 16 -14.30 12.53 -2.84
CA PHE A 16 -14.44 11.72 -1.63
C PHE A 16 -14.21 12.63 -0.43
N GLU A 17 -14.73 12.25 0.72
CA GLU A 17 -14.60 12.99 1.98
C GLU A 17 -13.33 12.56 2.71
N LYS A 18 -13.08 11.25 2.77
CA LYS A 18 -11.96 10.67 3.49
C LYS A 18 -11.45 9.42 2.79
N ILE A 19 -10.14 9.20 2.84
CA ILE A 19 -9.50 7.91 2.51
C ILE A 19 -8.66 7.48 3.70
N GLU A 20 -8.89 6.26 4.15
CA GLU A 20 -8.07 5.58 5.15
C GLU A 20 -7.55 4.27 4.59
N VAL A 21 -6.31 3.93 4.94
CA VAL A 21 -5.70 2.66 4.57
C VAL A 21 -5.11 2.04 5.81
N TYR A 22 -5.56 0.83 6.09
CA TYR A 22 -5.07 -0.01 7.17
C TYR A 22 -4.24 -1.12 6.53
N THR A 23 -2.98 -1.25 6.91
CA THR A 23 -2.10 -2.30 6.42
C THR A 23 -1.58 -3.12 7.58
N SER A 24 -1.70 -4.44 7.49
CA SER A 24 -1.04 -5.39 8.37
C SER A 24 -0.05 -6.24 7.58
N MET A 25 0.99 -6.67 8.27
CA MET A 25 2.03 -7.55 7.74
C MET A 25 2.14 -8.77 8.66
N GLU A 26 2.05 -9.96 8.07
CA GLU A 26 2.27 -11.23 8.74
C GLU A 26 3.54 -11.86 8.17
N LEU A 27 4.50 -12.17 9.03
CA LEU A 27 5.70 -12.91 8.67
C LEU A 27 5.54 -14.37 9.13
N ALA A 28 5.79 -15.31 8.24
CA ALA A 28 5.77 -16.74 8.55
C ALA A 28 7.00 -17.43 7.96
N LEU A 29 7.44 -18.51 8.59
CA LEU A 29 8.42 -19.41 7.99
C LEU A 29 7.73 -20.20 6.87
N ALA A 30 8.29 -20.12 5.67
CA ALA A 30 7.93 -20.96 4.55
C ALA A 30 8.73 -22.27 4.59
N THR A 31 8.25 -23.27 3.85
CA THR A 31 8.99 -24.52 3.64
C THR A 31 10.36 -24.24 3.00
N GLY A 32 11.40 -24.92 3.50
CA GLY A 32 12.76 -24.79 2.98
C GLY A 32 13.60 -23.66 3.58
N GLY A 33 13.18 -23.04 4.69
CA GLY A 33 13.97 -22.02 5.41
C GLY A 33 13.77 -20.59 4.92
N ASN A 34 12.88 -20.37 3.95
CA ASN A 34 12.52 -19.04 3.47
C ASN A 34 11.50 -18.37 4.41
N THR A 35 11.41 -17.05 4.36
CA THR A 35 10.35 -16.28 5.03
C THR A 35 9.27 -15.88 4.03
N ARG A 36 8.01 -16.12 4.37
CA ARG A 36 6.83 -15.61 3.65
C ARG A 36 6.32 -14.37 4.37
N THR A 37 6.28 -13.25 3.67
CA THR A 37 5.64 -12.03 4.14
C THR A 37 4.27 -11.88 3.46
N ALA A 38 3.20 -11.84 4.23
CA ALA A 38 1.84 -11.58 3.75
C ALA A 38 1.41 -10.18 4.17
N PHE A 39 1.16 -9.32 3.17
CA PHE A 39 0.59 -8.00 3.39
C PHE A 39 -0.92 -8.06 3.17
N LYS A 40 -1.70 -7.62 4.16
CA LYS A 40 -3.13 -7.41 4.03
C LYS A 40 -3.38 -5.92 4.13
N SER A 41 -4.13 -5.37 3.18
CA SER A 41 -4.53 -3.98 3.25
C SER A 41 -6.04 -3.85 3.11
N ARG A 42 -6.62 -2.98 3.94
CA ARG A 42 -8.02 -2.59 3.90
C ARG A 42 -8.09 -1.11 3.60
N ILE A 43 -8.80 -0.76 2.54
CA ILE A 43 -8.99 0.62 2.10
C ILE A 43 -10.43 1.01 2.43
N VAL A 44 -10.60 2.12 3.14
CA VAL A 44 -11.91 2.71 3.46
C VAL A 44 -11.96 4.06 2.78
N ILE A 45 -12.99 4.29 1.98
CA ILE A 45 -13.22 5.55 1.30
C ILE A 45 -14.63 6.03 1.69
N GLU A 46 -14.70 7.16 2.34
CA GLU A 46 -15.95 7.82 2.72
C GLU A 46 -16.35 8.81 1.63
N GLY A 47 -17.63 8.77 1.24
CA GLY A 47 -18.20 9.59 0.18
C GLY A 47 -19.10 8.81 -0.77
N GLN A 48 -19.78 9.55 -1.64
CA GLN A 48 -20.71 8.99 -2.62
C GLN A 48 -19.97 8.62 -3.90
N LEU A 49 -19.34 7.44 -3.89
CA LEU A 49 -18.68 6.88 -5.08
C LEU A 49 -19.67 6.05 -5.90
N THR A 50 -19.74 6.32 -7.20
CA THR A 50 -20.40 5.42 -8.14
C THR A 50 -19.66 4.08 -8.23
N PRO A 51 -20.32 3.00 -8.70
CA PRO A 51 -19.66 1.72 -8.92
C PRO A 51 -18.42 1.82 -9.84
N ARG A 52 -18.49 2.70 -10.85
CA ARG A 52 -17.39 2.97 -11.77
C ARG A 52 -16.20 3.62 -11.06
N GLU A 53 -16.42 4.64 -10.25
CA GLU A 53 -15.36 5.33 -9.53
C GLU A 53 -14.70 4.43 -8.49
N ARG A 54 -15.51 3.61 -7.79
CA ARG A 54 -14.99 2.57 -6.88
C ARG A 54 -14.07 1.60 -7.61
N ALA A 55 -14.45 1.14 -8.81
CA ALA A 55 -13.62 0.26 -9.62
C ALA A 55 -12.31 0.93 -10.07
N ILE A 56 -12.36 2.20 -10.51
CA ILE A 56 -11.17 2.98 -10.90
C ILE A 56 -10.19 3.08 -9.74
N LEU A 57 -10.67 3.46 -8.56
CA LEU A 57 -9.84 3.62 -7.37
C LEU A 57 -9.27 2.28 -6.90
N LEU A 58 -10.07 1.21 -6.88
CA LEU A 58 -9.62 -0.12 -6.48
C LEU A 58 -8.51 -0.66 -7.41
N ASN A 59 -8.70 -0.55 -8.72
CA ASN A 59 -7.68 -0.96 -9.69
C ASN A 59 -6.39 -0.15 -9.54
N SER A 60 -6.52 1.16 -9.27
CA SER A 60 -5.36 2.03 -9.05
C SER A 60 -4.58 1.66 -7.79
N ALA A 61 -5.24 1.24 -6.71
CA ALA A 61 -4.57 0.78 -5.50
C ALA A 61 -3.72 -0.48 -5.73
N GLN A 62 -4.16 -1.39 -6.60
CA GLN A 62 -3.43 -2.62 -6.95
C GLN A 62 -2.13 -2.34 -7.71
N HIS A 63 -1.99 -1.14 -8.30
CA HIS A 63 -0.81 -0.73 -9.07
C HIS A 63 0.12 0.21 -8.30
N CYS A 64 -0.11 0.45 -7.00
CA CYS A 64 0.83 1.24 -6.21
C CYS A 64 2.20 0.54 -6.13
N ASP A 65 3.29 1.30 -6.08
CA ASP A 65 4.65 0.76 -6.21
C ASP A 65 5.04 -0.20 -5.07
N VAL A 66 4.41 -0.10 -3.88
CA VAL A 66 4.53 -1.08 -2.80
C VAL A 66 4.03 -2.47 -3.25
N HIS A 67 2.95 -2.53 -4.02
CA HIS A 67 2.42 -3.79 -4.56
C HIS A 67 3.32 -4.38 -5.65
N LYS A 68 4.14 -3.56 -6.33
CA LYS A 68 5.15 -4.00 -7.31
C LYS A 68 6.42 -4.52 -6.62
N ILE A 69 6.86 -3.85 -5.55
CA ILE A 69 7.99 -4.26 -4.72
C ILE A 69 7.71 -5.66 -4.13
N ILE A 70 6.51 -5.89 -3.58
CA ILE A 70 6.18 -7.13 -2.86
C ILE A 70 5.95 -8.36 -3.77
N ARG A 71 5.77 -8.18 -5.09
CA ARG A 71 5.59 -9.31 -6.03
C ARG A 71 6.91 -9.87 -6.59
N GLY A 72 8.05 -9.26 -6.26
CA GLY A 72 9.40 -9.72 -6.61
C GLY A 72 10.24 -10.08 -5.39
N GLU A 73 11.52 -10.39 -5.60
CA GLU A 73 12.50 -10.54 -4.51
C GLU A 73 12.85 -9.16 -3.94
N VAL A 74 12.66 -8.98 -2.64
CA VAL A 74 12.91 -7.71 -1.94
C VAL A 74 14.01 -7.94 -0.91
N THR A 75 15.16 -7.31 -1.11
CA THR A 75 16.23 -7.26 -0.11
C THR A 75 16.15 -5.91 0.60
N LEU A 76 16.16 -5.93 1.93
CA LEU A 76 16.14 -4.74 2.78
C LEU A 76 17.39 -4.75 3.65
N ASP A 77 18.37 -3.91 3.31
CA ASP A 77 19.54 -3.66 4.13
C ASP A 77 19.34 -2.34 4.88
N ASN A 78 19.21 -2.42 6.20
CA ASN A 78 19.07 -1.26 7.06
C ASN A 78 20.35 -1.08 7.89
N GLU A 79 20.93 0.12 7.86
CA GLU A 79 22.02 0.52 8.74
C GLU A 79 21.53 1.62 9.69
N LEU A 80 21.80 1.44 11.00
CA LEU A 80 21.52 2.44 12.02
C LEU A 80 22.85 3.02 12.52
N LEU A 81 23.11 4.27 12.18
CA LEU A 81 24.27 5.01 12.69
C LEU A 81 23.83 5.91 13.84
N VAL A 82 24.40 5.67 15.03
CA VAL A 82 24.25 6.52 16.19
C VAL A 82 25.57 7.24 16.40
N SER A 83 25.55 8.58 16.31
CA SER A 83 26.69 9.43 16.65
C SER A 83 26.32 10.20 17.91
N ASP A 84 27.11 10.01 18.96
CA ASP A 84 27.05 10.92 20.11
C ASP A 84 27.74 12.23 19.72
N ALA A 85 27.07 13.36 19.99
CA ALA A 85 27.69 14.68 19.90
C ALA A 85 28.67 14.86 21.08
N PRO A 86 29.81 15.56 20.87
CA PRO A 86 30.95 15.56 21.80
C PRO A 86 30.63 16.07 23.21
#